data_AF-A0A0Q5LKY5-F1
#
_entry.id   AF-A0A0Q5LKY5-F1
#
_cell.length_a   1.000
_cell.length_b   1.000
_cell.length_c   1.000
_cell.angle_alpha   90.00
_cell.angle_beta   90.00
_cell.angle_gamma   90.00
#
_symmetry.space_group_name_H-M   'P 1'
#
loop_
_entity.id
_entity.type
_entity.pdbx_description
1 polymer ?
#
loop_
_entity_poly.entity_id
_entity_poly.type
_entity_poly.pdbx_seq_one_letter_code
_entity_poly.pdbx_strand_id
1 'polypeptide(L)'
;MGDGIHGEDPVWMTTAMLKAYTHPLRRQILRLLARRDHMRAADIAAELDVAANSVSFHLRTLADAGLIVEAPEHARDRRDRVWAPVKGAMSVGDPDHPVADEELGDAVVRAVAAEHQDLLQRVIAWSPEYYGGRASGIHAVFQQRTTRLTEAEFTAVMEIFDKAVAEAEAAHDDDDPEGRFWQIDLVAADDTI
;
A
#
# COMPACT_ATOMS: atom_id res chain seq x y z
N MET A 1 16.61 19.51 12.92
CA MET A 1 16.14 18.70 14.07
C MET A 1 14.99 17.92 13.49
N GLY A 2 15.22 16.64 13.21
CA GLY A 2 14.32 15.83 12.39
C GLY A 2 13.04 15.53 13.15
N ASP A 3 11.92 15.89 12.54
CA ASP A 3 10.62 15.41 12.99
C ASP A 3 10.53 13.95 12.55
N GLY A 4 10.47 13.07 13.55
CA GLY A 4 10.09 11.69 13.36
C GLY A 4 8.66 11.68 12.85
N ILE A 5 8.45 11.00 11.74
CA ILE A 5 7.12 10.74 11.19
C ILE A 5 6.45 9.78 12.18
N HIS A 6 5.78 10.35 13.18
CA HIS A 6 4.88 9.62 14.06
C HIS A 6 3.62 9.31 13.25
N GLY A 7 3.40 8.01 13.00
CA GLY A 7 2.15 7.52 12.44
C GLY A 7 1.03 7.74 13.44
N GLU A 8 0.07 8.58 13.08
CA GLU A 8 -1.23 8.72 13.75
C GLU A 8 -2.26 9.38 12.81
N ASP A 9 -1.84 10.18 11.83
CA ASP A 9 -2.73 10.76 10.81
C ASP A 9 -2.54 10.14 9.41
N PRO A 10 -3.63 9.94 8.62
CA PRO A 10 -3.52 9.47 7.25
C PRO A 10 -2.70 10.45 6.40
N VAL A 11 -1.81 9.92 5.56
CA VAL A 11 -1.06 10.75 4.62
C VAL A 11 -1.99 11.11 3.45
N TRP A 12 -2.47 12.35 3.43
CA TRP A 12 -3.23 12.89 2.31
C TRP A 12 -2.34 13.01 1.08
N MET A 13 -2.76 12.39 -0.03
CA MET A 13 -1.97 12.38 -1.25
C MET A 13 -1.88 13.78 -1.85
N THR A 14 -0.65 14.28 -1.96
CA THR A 14 -0.40 15.52 -2.70
C THR A 14 -0.65 15.34 -4.19
N THR A 15 -0.84 16.43 -4.94
CA THR A 15 -0.94 16.37 -6.41
C THR A 15 0.27 15.65 -7.05
N ALA A 16 1.47 15.79 -6.48
CA ALA A 16 2.65 15.08 -6.96
C ALA A 16 2.54 13.56 -6.75
N MET A 17 2.08 13.14 -5.57
CA MET A 17 1.81 11.73 -5.26
C MET A 17 0.76 11.15 -6.20
N LEU A 18 -0.37 11.84 -6.39
CA LEU A 18 -1.42 11.40 -7.31
C LEU A 18 -0.88 11.23 -8.74
N LYS A 19 -0.15 12.21 -9.27
CA LYS A 19 0.49 12.13 -10.61
C LYS A 19 1.49 10.99 -10.71
N ALA A 20 2.25 10.73 -9.65
CA ALA A 20 3.16 9.60 -9.63
C ALA A 20 2.37 8.27 -9.63
N TYR A 21 1.32 8.16 -8.83
CA TYR A 21 0.55 6.93 -8.66
C TYR A 21 -0.25 6.50 -9.91
N THR A 22 -0.66 7.42 -10.79
CA THR A 22 -1.41 7.06 -12.01
C THR A 22 -0.66 6.15 -12.99
N HIS A 23 0.68 6.09 -12.93
CA HIS A 23 1.47 5.28 -13.86
C HIS A 23 1.54 3.80 -13.43
N PRO A 24 1.11 2.84 -14.28
CA PRO A 24 1.03 1.42 -13.91
C PRO A 24 2.36 0.84 -13.40
N LEU A 25 3.47 1.10 -14.09
CA LEU A 25 4.78 0.61 -13.65
C LEU A 25 5.20 1.18 -12.29
N ARG A 26 4.82 2.42 -11.97
CA ARG A 26 5.16 3.01 -10.66
C ARG A 26 4.39 2.32 -9.54
N ARG A 27 3.11 1.97 -9.76
CA ARG A 27 2.36 1.15 -8.79
C ARG A 27 2.89 -0.27 -8.66
N GLN A 28 3.34 -0.89 -9.76
CA GLN A 28 4.02 -2.18 -9.69
C GLN A 28 5.30 -2.10 -8.84
N ILE A 29 6.11 -1.04 -9.03
CA ILE A 29 7.30 -0.78 -8.22
C ILE A 29 6.93 -0.57 -6.74
N LEU A 30 5.92 0.24 -6.42
CA LEU A 30 5.46 0.47 -5.05
C LEU A 30 4.99 -0.82 -4.37
N ARG A 31 4.17 -1.63 -5.05
CA ARG A 31 3.72 -2.93 -4.53
C ARG A 31 4.87 -3.90 -4.32
N LEU A 32 5.89 -3.85 -5.17
CA LEU A 32 7.07 -4.69 -5.03
C LEU A 32 7.93 -4.26 -3.84
N LEU A 33 8.15 -2.95 -3.67
CA LEU A 33 8.82 -2.39 -2.50
C LEU A 33 8.07 -2.70 -1.20
N ALA A 34 6.75 -2.59 -1.18
CA ALA A 34 5.93 -2.94 -0.03
C ALA A 34 6.03 -4.43 0.37
N ARG A 35 6.41 -5.32 -0.56
CA ARG A 35 6.55 -6.77 -0.33
C ARG A 35 7.96 -7.20 0.07
N ARG A 36 8.96 -6.36 -0.18
CA ARG A 36 10.38 -6.70 -0.05
C ARG A 36 11.12 -5.73 0.87
N ASP A 37 10.41 -4.77 1.43
CA ASP A 37 10.82 -3.66 2.29
C ASP A 37 11.82 -2.68 1.67
N HIS A 38 12.84 -3.19 0.99
CA HIS A 38 13.85 -2.38 0.35
C HIS A 38 14.42 -3.09 -0.89
N MET A 39 14.62 -2.35 -1.99
CA MET A 39 15.19 -2.93 -3.21
C MET A 39 16.04 -1.95 -4.00
N ARG A 40 17.00 -2.48 -4.77
CA ARG A 40 17.78 -1.71 -5.75
C ARG A 40 17.04 -1.66 -7.08
N ALA A 41 17.36 -0.64 -7.89
CA ALA A 41 16.81 -0.50 -9.23
C ALA A 41 17.07 -1.72 -10.13
N ALA A 42 18.24 -2.36 -10.01
CA ALA A 42 18.59 -3.54 -10.79
C ALA A 42 17.76 -4.77 -10.42
N ASP A 43 17.45 -4.96 -9.13
CA ASP A 43 16.65 -6.10 -8.67
C ASP A 43 15.18 -5.93 -9.09
N ILE A 44 14.64 -4.71 -8.94
CA ILE A 44 13.30 -4.35 -9.41
C ILE A 44 13.20 -4.55 -10.93
N ALA A 45 14.21 -4.14 -11.68
CA ALA A 45 14.25 -4.29 -13.13
C ALA A 45 14.23 -5.76 -13.57
N ALA A 46 14.99 -6.62 -12.87
CA ALA A 46 14.99 -8.05 -13.12
C ALA A 46 13.63 -8.70 -12.76
N GLU A 47 13.04 -8.31 -11.64
CA GLU A 47 11.78 -8.90 -11.16
C GLU A 47 10.56 -8.49 -12.00
N LEU A 48 10.55 -7.25 -12.51
CA LEU A 48 9.48 -6.73 -13.36
C LEU A 48 9.73 -6.93 -14.86
N ASP A 49 10.86 -7.53 -15.26
CA ASP A 49 11.30 -7.69 -16.65
C ASP A 49 11.25 -6.39 -17.46
N VAL A 50 11.88 -5.33 -16.91
CA VAL A 50 11.94 -3.98 -17.51
C VAL A 50 13.37 -3.45 -17.52
N ALA A 51 13.65 -2.46 -18.35
CA ALA A 51 14.98 -1.89 -18.46
C ALA A 51 15.39 -1.11 -17.18
N ALA A 52 16.60 -1.35 -16.68
CA ALA A 52 17.10 -0.76 -15.43
C ALA A 52 17.16 0.79 -15.46
N ASN A 53 17.40 1.39 -16.64
CA ASN A 53 17.35 2.84 -16.81
C ASN A 53 15.93 3.42 -16.63
N SER A 54 14.91 2.71 -17.10
CA SER A 54 13.50 3.06 -16.88
C SER A 54 13.14 2.96 -15.41
N VAL A 55 13.51 1.87 -14.73
CA VAL A 55 13.27 1.72 -13.28
C VAL A 55 13.94 2.85 -12.48
N SER A 56 15.18 3.18 -12.81
CA SER A 56 15.92 4.28 -12.15
C SER A 56 15.20 5.62 -12.31
N PHE A 57 14.63 5.89 -13.50
CA PHE A 57 13.82 7.08 -13.73
C PHE A 57 12.55 7.07 -12.86
N HIS A 58 11.83 5.95 -12.82
CA HIS A 58 10.59 5.82 -12.06
C HIS A 58 10.81 5.92 -10.54
N LEU A 59 11.87 5.32 -10.00
CA LEU A 59 12.22 5.43 -8.58
C LEU A 59 12.49 6.87 -8.18
N ARG A 60 13.26 7.62 -8.99
CA ARG A 60 13.44 9.05 -8.73
C ARG A 60 12.13 9.82 -8.76
N THR A 61 11.24 9.57 -9.74
CA THR A 61 9.92 10.21 -9.77
C THR A 61 9.08 9.88 -8.53
N LEU A 62 9.12 8.64 -8.05
CA LEU A 62 8.44 8.23 -6.83
C LEU A 62 9.02 8.92 -5.59
N ALA A 63 10.35 9.02 -5.52
CA ALA A 63 11.06 9.68 -4.42
C ALA A 63 10.80 11.19 -4.39
N ASP A 64 10.84 11.86 -5.56
CA ASP A 64 10.51 13.28 -5.70
C ASP A 64 9.07 13.57 -5.28
N ALA A 65 8.16 12.60 -5.48
CA ALA A 65 6.77 12.68 -5.02
C ALA A 65 6.58 12.30 -3.54
N GLY A 66 7.63 11.83 -2.85
CA GLY A 66 7.57 11.42 -1.45
C GLY A 66 6.92 10.07 -1.19
N LEU A 67 6.80 9.20 -2.21
CA LEU A 67 6.20 7.86 -2.07
C LEU A 67 7.20 6.79 -1.64
N ILE A 68 8.50 7.05 -1.82
CA ILE A 68 9.60 6.17 -1.43
C ILE A 68 10.76 7.04 -0.91
N VAL A 69 11.66 6.42 -0.13
CA VAL A 69 12.86 7.07 0.40
C VAL A 69 14.10 6.24 0.10
N GLU A 70 15.28 6.89 0.06
CA GLU A 70 16.55 6.14 0.00
C GLU A 70 16.79 5.45 1.36
N ALA A 71 17.25 4.20 1.31
CA ALA A 71 17.52 3.34 2.47
C ALA A 71 19.02 2.95 2.50
N PRO A 72 19.93 3.92 2.73
CA PRO A 72 21.38 3.73 2.59
C PRO A 72 21.97 2.68 3.55
N GLU A 73 21.30 2.38 4.65
CA GLU A 73 21.65 1.32 5.60
C GLU A 73 21.66 -0.08 4.97
N HIS A 74 20.89 -0.29 3.90
CA HIS A 74 20.86 -1.54 3.14
C HIS A 74 21.81 -1.53 1.92
N ALA A 75 22.49 -0.41 1.65
CA ALA A 75 23.40 -0.28 0.52
C ALA A 75 24.74 -0.99 0.77
N ARG A 76 25.29 -1.63 -0.27
CA ARG A 76 26.63 -2.25 -0.18
C ARG A 76 27.76 -1.22 -0.17
N ASP A 77 27.58 -0.12 -0.90
CA ASP A 77 28.54 0.98 -1.01
C ASP A 77 27.85 2.31 -1.38
N ARG A 78 28.61 3.41 -1.44
CA ARG A 78 28.08 4.77 -1.72
C ARG A 78 27.46 4.97 -3.10
N ARG A 79 27.69 4.06 -4.05
CA ARG A 79 27.12 4.12 -5.41
C ARG A 79 25.88 3.25 -5.54
N ASP A 80 25.65 2.35 -4.59
CA ASP A 80 24.51 1.44 -4.56
C ASP A 80 23.31 2.15 -3.90
N ARG A 81 22.30 2.53 -4.70
CA ARG A 81 21.08 3.14 -4.16
C ARG A 81 20.03 2.08 -3.91
N VAL A 82 19.63 1.98 -2.66
CA VAL A 82 18.53 1.13 -2.21
C VAL A 82 17.35 2.03 -1.83
N TRP A 83 16.14 1.59 -2.14
CA TRP A 83 14.91 2.34 -1.90
C TRP A 83 13.97 1.55 -1.03
N ALA A 84 13.25 2.23 -0.15
CA ALA A 84 12.19 1.66 0.69
C ALA A 84 10.88 2.45 0.50
N PRO A 85 9.70 1.81 0.65
CA PRO A 85 8.43 2.51 0.61
C PRO A 85 8.28 3.40 1.85
N VAL A 86 7.51 4.48 1.73
CA VAL A 86 7.00 5.17 2.92
C VAL A 86 5.90 4.29 3.54
N LYS A 87 6.00 4.01 4.84
CA LYS A 87 5.02 3.21 5.60
C LYS A 87 3.77 4.06 5.90
N GLY A 88 2.62 3.40 6.08
CA GLY A 88 1.34 4.01 6.43
C GLY A 88 0.32 4.08 5.27
N ALA A 89 -0.95 4.26 5.65
CA ALA A 89 -2.04 4.40 4.69
C ALA A 89 -2.00 5.76 3.99
N MET A 90 -2.16 5.75 2.67
CA MET A 90 -2.34 6.96 1.87
C MET A 90 -3.82 7.12 1.54
N SER A 91 -4.34 8.33 1.75
CA SER A 91 -5.72 8.67 1.40
C SER A 91 -5.75 9.66 0.24
N VAL A 92 -6.63 9.43 -0.74
CA VAL A 92 -6.74 10.30 -1.92
C VAL A 92 -7.21 11.70 -1.52
N GLY A 93 -8.20 11.80 -0.63
CA GLY A 93 -8.78 13.05 -0.15
C GLY A 93 -10.06 12.82 0.64
N ASP A 94 -10.54 13.86 1.31
CA ASP A 94 -11.82 13.89 2.04
C ASP A 94 -12.45 15.31 1.93
N PRO A 95 -13.61 15.58 2.56
CA PRO A 95 -14.21 16.91 2.52
C PRO A 95 -13.36 18.05 3.11
N ASP A 96 -12.50 17.75 4.09
CA ASP A 96 -11.60 18.73 4.74
C ASP A 96 -10.26 18.86 4.00
N HIS A 97 -9.90 17.87 3.19
CA HIS A 97 -8.68 17.74 2.40
C HIS A 97 -9.01 17.36 0.95
N PRO A 98 -9.70 18.26 0.20
CA PRO A 98 -10.13 17.95 -1.15
C PRO A 98 -8.94 17.84 -2.10
N VAL A 99 -9.06 16.94 -3.08
CA VAL A 99 -8.14 16.87 -4.20
C VAL A 99 -8.30 18.10 -5.11
N ALA A 100 -7.18 18.76 -5.42
CA ALA A 100 -7.20 19.95 -6.28
C ALA A 100 -7.51 19.64 -7.76
N ASP A 101 -7.30 18.39 -8.18
CA ASP A 101 -7.53 17.91 -9.54
C ASP A 101 -8.41 16.65 -9.44
N GLU A 102 -9.71 16.83 -9.64
CA GLU A 102 -10.72 15.77 -9.48
C GLU A 102 -10.54 14.65 -10.51
N GLU A 103 -10.21 14.97 -11.76
CA GLU A 103 -9.95 13.95 -12.80
C GLU A 103 -8.77 13.06 -12.42
N LEU A 104 -7.74 13.67 -11.83
CA LEU A 104 -6.59 12.94 -11.32
C LEU A 104 -6.95 12.09 -10.09
N GLY A 105 -7.76 12.62 -9.17
CA GLY A 105 -8.29 11.86 -8.04
C GLY A 105 -9.07 10.63 -8.51
N ASP A 106 -9.99 10.80 -9.44
CA ASP A 106 -10.78 9.74 -10.07
C ASP A 106 -9.90 8.66 -10.70
N ALA A 107 -8.85 9.07 -11.42
CA ALA A 107 -7.92 8.13 -12.03
C ALA A 107 -7.19 7.27 -10.99
N VAL A 108 -6.83 7.84 -9.84
CA VAL A 108 -6.21 7.12 -8.73
C VAL A 108 -7.21 6.17 -8.06
N VAL A 109 -8.43 6.62 -7.77
CA VAL A 109 -9.49 5.77 -7.20
C VAL A 109 -9.77 4.56 -8.10
N ARG A 110 -9.86 4.77 -9.42
CA ARG A 110 -10.04 3.66 -10.38
C ARG A 110 -8.86 2.69 -10.39
N ALA A 111 -7.63 3.20 -10.24
CA ALA A 111 -6.45 2.36 -10.17
C ALA A 111 -6.45 1.49 -8.90
N VAL A 112 -6.79 2.08 -7.75
CA VAL A 112 -6.92 1.35 -6.47
C VAL A 112 -8.04 0.31 -6.56
N ALA A 113 -9.18 0.67 -7.15
CA ALA A 113 -10.29 -0.27 -7.34
C ALA A 113 -9.89 -1.48 -8.21
N ALA A 114 -9.10 -1.28 -9.26
CA ALA A 114 -8.58 -2.39 -10.07
C ALA A 114 -7.64 -3.30 -9.26
N GLU A 115 -6.81 -2.73 -8.37
CA GLU A 115 -5.93 -3.51 -7.48
C GLU A 115 -6.72 -4.30 -6.43
N HIS A 116 -7.83 -3.73 -5.94
CA HIS A 116 -8.77 -4.43 -5.07
C HIS A 116 -9.43 -5.63 -5.78
N GLN A 117 -9.85 -5.44 -7.03
CA GLN A 117 -10.41 -6.51 -7.85
C GLN A 117 -9.39 -7.65 -8.08
N ASP A 118 -8.12 -7.33 -8.31
CA ASP A 118 -7.04 -8.32 -8.43
C ASP A 118 -6.86 -9.11 -7.13
N LEU A 119 -6.89 -8.45 -5.96
CA LEU A 119 -6.85 -9.13 -4.66
C LEU A 119 -8.05 -10.06 -4.51
N LEU A 120 -9.26 -9.56 -4.74
CA LEU A 120 -10.50 -10.34 -4.63
C LEU A 120 -10.46 -11.58 -5.53
N GLN A 121 -9.99 -11.45 -6.77
CA GLN A 121 -9.86 -12.58 -7.69
C GLN A 121 -8.90 -13.66 -7.17
N ARG A 122 -7.77 -13.27 -6.56
CA ARG A 122 -6.84 -14.21 -5.91
C ARG A 122 -7.48 -14.92 -4.72
N VAL A 123 -8.21 -14.18 -3.89
CA VAL A 123 -8.90 -14.72 -2.72
C VAL A 123 -9.99 -15.72 -3.14
N ILE A 124 -10.80 -15.39 -4.16
CA ILE A 124 -11.82 -16.28 -4.72
C ILE A 124 -11.17 -17.57 -5.26
N ALA A 125 -10.07 -17.46 -5.99
CA ALA A 125 -9.38 -18.61 -6.55
C ALA A 125 -8.82 -19.55 -5.46
N TRP A 126 -8.34 -19.01 -4.33
CA TRP A 126 -7.79 -19.78 -3.22
C TRP A 126 -8.86 -20.37 -2.28
N SER A 127 -9.99 -19.68 -2.13
CA SER A 127 -11.03 -20.01 -1.13
C SER A 127 -11.50 -21.49 -1.12
N PRO A 128 -11.67 -22.19 -2.26
CA PRO A 128 -12.03 -23.61 -2.28
C PRO A 128 -11.08 -24.52 -1.52
N GLU A 129 -9.79 -24.19 -1.45
CA GLU A 129 -8.81 -24.94 -0.66
C GLU A 129 -9.04 -24.74 0.83
N TYR A 130 -9.46 -23.54 1.25
CA TYR A 130 -9.69 -23.21 2.64
C TYR A 130 -10.96 -23.85 3.20
N TYR A 131 -12.14 -23.54 2.64
CA TYR A 131 -13.40 -24.12 3.13
C TYR A 131 -13.55 -25.62 2.78
N GLY A 132 -12.74 -26.10 1.82
CA GLY A 132 -12.63 -27.52 1.50
C GLY A 132 -11.69 -28.30 2.43
N GLY A 133 -11.03 -27.65 3.39
CA GLY A 133 -10.16 -28.27 4.38
C GLY A 133 -8.81 -28.79 3.85
N ARG A 134 -8.37 -28.32 2.68
CA ARG A 134 -7.11 -28.73 2.03
C ARG A 134 -5.96 -27.76 2.30
N ALA A 135 -6.26 -26.51 2.59
CA ALA A 135 -5.26 -25.52 2.98
C ALA A 135 -4.80 -25.73 4.43
N SER A 136 -3.49 -25.61 4.66
CA SER A 136 -2.93 -25.48 6.01
C SER A 136 -2.76 -24.00 6.35
N GLY A 137 -3.45 -23.53 7.39
CA GLY A 137 -3.33 -22.15 7.86
C GLY A 137 -4.12 -21.12 7.05
N ILE A 138 -4.06 -19.87 7.51
CA ILE A 138 -4.77 -18.74 6.89
C ILE A 138 -3.83 -18.09 5.85
N HIS A 139 -4.33 -17.94 4.62
CA HIS A 139 -3.68 -17.15 3.56
C HIS A 139 -4.56 -16.01 3.05
N ALA A 140 -5.87 -16.08 3.27
CA ALA A 140 -6.79 -14.99 3.01
C ALA A 140 -8.02 -15.12 3.90
N VAL A 141 -8.72 -14.02 4.07
CA VAL A 141 -10.03 -13.94 4.71
C VAL A 141 -10.96 -13.21 3.75
N PHE A 142 -12.14 -13.79 3.49
CA PHE A 142 -13.21 -13.12 2.76
C PHE A 142 -14.46 -13.17 3.63
N GLN A 143 -14.80 -12.02 4.22
CA GLN A 143 -15.90 -11.90 5.16
C GLN A 143 -16.79 -10.74 4.75
N GLN A 144 -18.10 -10.98 4.79
CA GLN A 144 -19.11 -9.93 4.61
C GLN A 144 -19.87 -9.79 5.93
N ARG A 145 -20.08 -8.54 6.37
CA ARG A 145 -20.91 -8.22 7.53
C ARG A 145 -21.85 -7.06 7.17
N THR A 146 -23.04 -7.09 7.74
CA THR A 146 -24.02 -6.00 7.65
C THR A 146 -24.40 -5.63 9.07
N THR A 147 -24.24 -4.37 9.44
CA THR A 147 -24.53 -3.86 10.77
C THR A 147 -25.12 -2.46 10.66
N ARG A 148 -25.83 -2.02 11.70
CA ARG A 148 -26.33 -0.64 11.81
C ARG A 148 -25.41 0.13 12.74
N LEU A 149 -24.84 1.21 12.24
CA LEU A 149 -23.96 2.12 12.96
C LEU A 149 -24.40 3.55 12.66
N THR A 150 -24.19 4.44 13.62
CA THR A 150 -24.10 5.87 13.37
C THR A 150 -22.76 6.20 12.68
N GLU A 151 -22.65 7.39 12.10
CA GLU A 151 -21.39 7.89 11.53
C GLU A 151 -20.25 7.86 12.56
N ALA A 152 -20.49 8.37 13.77
CA ALA A 152 -19.49 8.36 14.85
C ALA A 152 -19.06 6.94 15.26
N GLU A 153 -19.99 5.98 15.29
CA GLU A 153 -19.65 4.58 15.57
C GLU A 153 -18.86 3.94 14.42
N PHE A 154 -19.18 4.27 13.16
CA PHE A 154 -18.44 3.79 12.00
C PHE A 154 -17.00 4.32 12.01
N THR A 155 -16.81 5.63 12.22
CA THR A 155 -15.49 6.26 12.35
C THR A 155 -14.67 5.61 13.46
N ALA A 156 -15.26 5.39 14.64
CA ALA A 156 -14.58 4.74 15.75
C ALA A 156 -14.13 3.30 15.42
N VAL A 157 -14.89 2.55 14.60
CA VAL A 157 -14.47 1.22 14.15
C VAL A 157 -13.30 1.30 13.17
N MET A 158 -13.27 2.29 12.28
CA MET A 158 -12.14 2.49 11.35
C MET A 158 -10.87 2.89 12.10
N GLU A 159 -10.97 3.80 13.07
CA GLU A 159 -9.84 4.19 13.92
C GLU A 159 -9.24 2.99 14.68
N ILE A 160 -10.09 2.11 15.21
CA ILE A 160 -9.63 0.88 15.88
C ILE A 160 -8.90 -0.05 14.90
N PHE A 161 -9.43 -0.20 13.69
CA PHE A 161 -8.81 -1.04 12.67
C PHE A 161 -7.43 -0.50 12.26
N ASP A 162 -7.34 0.78 11.91
CA ASP A 162 -6.09 1.41 11.49
C ASP A 162 -5.03 1.36 12.61
N LYS A 163 -5.46 1.66 13.85
CA LYS A 163 -4.58 1.55 15.02
C LYS A 163 -4.06 0.12 15.22
N ALA A 164 -4.92 -0.89 15.09
CA ALA A 164 -4.51 -2.28 15.26
C ALA A 164 -3.50 -2.72 14.19
N VAL A 165 -3.65 -2.26 12.95
CA VAL A 165 -2.67 -2.50 11.87
C VAL A 165 -1.36 -1.79 12.17
N ALA A 166 -1.40 -0.50 12.52
CA ALA A 166 -0.20 0.29 12.83
C ALA A 166 0.60 -0.29 14.01
N GLU A 167 -0.08 -0.73 15.08
CA GLU A 167 0.57 -1.38 16.22
C GLU A 167 1.22 -2.72 15.82
N ALA A 168 0.59 -3.50 14.93
CA ALA A 168 1.15 -4.74 14.43
C ALA A 168 2.37 -4.50 13.52
N GLU A 169 2.33 -3.50 12.64
CA GLU A 169 3.45 -3.11 11.79
C GLU A 169 4.64 -2.60 12.62
N ALA A 170 4.39 -1.78 13.64
CA ALA A 170 5.45 -1.25 14.51
C ALA A 170 6.10 -2.32 15.39
N ALA A 171 5.37 -3.38 15.72
CA ALA A 171 5.87 -4.50 16.51
C ALA A 171 6.55 -5.60 15.67
N HIS A 172 6.43 -5.55 14.34
CA HIS A 172 6.97 -6.59 13.46
C HIS A 172 8.51 -6.54 13.39
N ASP A 173 9.14 -7.71 13.36
CA ASP A 173 10.55 -7.88 13.06
C ASP A 173 10.68 -8.16 11.55
N ASP A 174 11.24 -7.21 10.80
CA ASP A 174 11.39 -7.30 9.34
C ASP A 174 12.28 -8.49 8.91
N ASP A 175 13.09 -9.06 9.82
CA ASP A 175 13.93 -10.25 9.57
C ASP A 175 13.25 -11.59 9.95
N ASP A 176 11.99 -11.58 10.42
CA ASP A 176 11.26 -12.80 10.81
C ASP A 176 11.00 -13.69 9.59
N PRO A 177 11.56 -14.92 9.52
CA PRO A 177 11.38 -15.82 8.38
C PRO A 177 9.94 -16.33 8.23
N GLU A 178 9.08 -16.20 9.25
CA GLU A 178 7.64 -16.50 9.17
C GLU A 178 6.81 -15.29 8.71
N GLY A 179 7.44 -14.11 8.57
CA GLY A 179 6.85 -12.90 8.03
C GLY A 179 6.25 -13.12 6.65
N ARG A 180 5.02 -12.63 6.45
CA ARG A 180 4.32 -12.70 5.18
C ARG A 180 3.74 -11.34 4.85
N PHE A 181 3.87 -10.92 3.60
CA PHE A 181 3.18 -9.74 3.12
C PHE A 181 1.67 -9.98 3.06
N TRP A 182 0.92 -9.14 3.78
CA TRP A 182 -0.54 -9.10 3.73
C TRP A 182 -1.00 -7.83 3.02
N GLN A 183 -1.77 -8.00 1.96
CA GLN A 183 -2.56 -6.90 1.41
C GLN A 183 -3.93 -6.94 2.09
N ILE A 184 -4.28 -5.86 2.79
CA ILE A 184 -5.55 -5.72 3.50
C ILE A 184 -6.30 -4.55 2.87
N ASP A 185 -7.42 -4.86 2.24
CA ASP A 185 -8.29 -3.85 1.66
C ASP A 185 -9.64 -3.88 2.38
N LEU A 186 -10.11 -2.71 2.83
CA LEU A 186 -11.41 -2.53 3.45
C LEU A 186 -12.30 -1.69 2.54
N VAL A 187 -13.46 -2.24 2.17
CA VAL A 187 -14.50 -1.52 1.42
C VAL A 187 -15.78 -1.57 2.23
N ALA A 188 -16.28 -0.40 2.59
CA ALA A 188 -17.51 -0.25 3.36
C ALA A 188 -18.32 0.92 2.80
N ALA A 189 -19.64 0.80 2.86
CA ALA A 189 -20.60 1.79 2.42
C ALA A 189 -21.85 1.67 3.28
N ASP A 190 -22.53 2.79 3.52
CA ASP A 190 -23.93 2.76 3.97
C ASP A 190 -24.87 2.53 2.77
N ASP A 191 -26.18 2.56 3.01
CA ASP A 191 -27.19 2.30 1.98
C ASP A 191 -27.58 3.55 1.17
N THR A 192 -26.86 4.67 1.32
CA THR A 192 -27.18 5.96 0.70
C THR A 192 -26.39 6.27 -0.57
N ILE A 193 -25.37 5.46 -0.91
CA ILE A 193 -24.51 5.61 -2.10
C ILE A 193 -24.63 4.46 -3.11
#